data_AF-A0A552M524-F1
#
_entry.id   AF-A0A552M524-F1
#
_cell.length_a   1.000
_cell.length_b   1.000
_cell.length_c   1.000
_cell.angle_alpha   90.00
_cell.angle_beta   90.00
_cell.angle_gamma   90.00
#
_symmetry.space_group_name_H-M   'P 1'
#
loop_
_entity.id
_entity.type
_entity.pdbx_description
1 polymer ?
#
loop_
_entity_poly.entity_id
_entity_poly.type
_entity_poly.pdbx_seq_one_letter_code
_entity_poly.pdbx_strand_id
1 'polypeptide(L)'
;MTSLNTFDLQLTPGELGQQQDLNRVDGRNNLSQAIVNRFYTRRGELTKLGHPSYGSRLYLLMGEPNNIRTRKLAELYIRECLAQESRIAEIKEIRFEPPSRDLDKRNVLLTTIILQPVGEPTDLNIQLAINL
;
A
#
# COMPACT_ATOMS: atom_id res chain seq x y z
N MET A 1 -32.01 -7.14 15.39
CA MET A 1 -31.97 -5.75 14.89
C MET A 1 -30.73 -5.11 15.49
N THR A 2 -29.62 -5.18 14.76
CA THR A 2 -28.28 -4.94 15.28
C THR A 2 -27.90 -3.49 14.99
N SER A 3 -27.59 -2.75 16.06
CA SER A 3 -27.25 -1.33 16.06
C SER A 3 -26.04 -1.05 15.16
N LEU A 4 -26.16 -0.01 14.34
CA LEU A 4 -25.05 0.63 13.64
C LEU A 4 -24.04 1.11 14.69
N ASN A 5 -22.80 0.62 14.62
CA ASN A 5 -21.67 1.18 15.35
C ASN A 5 -21.30 2.52 14.70
N THR A 6 -21.94 3.59 15.17
CA THR A 6 -21.46 4.95 14.96
C THR A 6 -20.12 5.07 15.68
N PHE A 7 -19.02 5.27 14.96
CA PHE A 7 -17.79 5.80 15.53
C PHE A 7 -18.06 7.25 15.94
N ASP A 8 -18.67 7.43 17.11
CA ASP A 8 -18.76 8.74 17.75
C ASP A 8 -17.35 9.13 18.19
N LEU A 9 -16.75 10.08 17.48
CA LEU A 9 -15.59 10.81 17.97
C LEU A 9 -16.05 11.62 19.18
N GLN A 10 -15.82 11.08 20.38
CA GLN A 10 -16.01 11.82 21.63
C GLN A 10 -14.99 12.96 21.67
N LEU A 11 -15.40 14.14 21.21
CA LEU A 11 -14.62 15.36 21.34
C LEU A 11 -14.66 15.78 22.81
N THR A 12 -13.65 15.37 23.57
CA THR A 12 -13.37 15.99 24.87
C THR A 12 -12.71 17.35 24.64
N PRO A 13 -13.01 18.38 25.46
CA PRO A 13 -12.24 19.61 25.44
C PRO A 13 -10.77 19.27 25.69
N GLY A 14 -9.92 19.51 24.69
CA GLY A 14 -8.50 19.19 24.78
C GLY A 14 -7.86 20.01 25.90
N GLU A 15 -7.40 19.35 26.96
CA GLU A 15 -6.31 19.87 27.75
C GLU A 15 -5.11 20.02 26.81
N LEU A 16 -4.45 21.18 26.82
CA LEU A 16 -3.19 21.43 26.11
C LEU A 16 -2.05 20.61 26.73
N GLY A 17 -2.22 19.29 26.84
CA GLY A 17 -1.11 18.38 27.03
C GLY A 17 -0.26 18.39 25.77
N GLN A 18 1.06 18.33 25.91
CA GLN A 18 2.02 18.23 24.81
C GLN A 18 1.92 16.90 24.04
N GLN A 19 0.72 16.39 23.77
CA GLN A 19 0.50 15.28 22.87
C GLN A 19 0.42 15.86 21.46
N GLN A 20 1.51 15.75 20.71
CA GLN A 20 1.56 16.22 19.33
C GLN A 20 0.56 15.43 18.48
N ASP A 21 -0.40 16.13 17.88
CA ASP A 21 -1.41 15.57 16.96
C ASP A 21 -0.76 14.95 15.70
N LEU A 22 0.39 15.49 15.29
CA LEU A 22 1.20 14.99 14.18
C LEU A 22 2.55 14.49 14.68
N ASN A 23 2.91 13.28 14.28
CA ASN A 23 4.21 12.68 14.57
C ASN A 23 5.10 12.65 13.33
N ARG A 24 6.37 12.99 13.51
CA ARG A 24 7.39 12.86 12.45
C ARG A 24 7.70 11.38 12.21
N VAL A 25 7.68 10.99 10.94
CA VAL A 25 8.11 9.66 10.48
C VAL A 25 9.33 9.83 9.57
N ASP A 26 10.40 9.08 9.83
CA ASP A 26 11.67 9.14 9.10
C ASP A 26 12.21 7.76 8.71
N GLY A 27 13.32 7.78 7.95
CA GLY A 27 14.05 6.61 7.48
C GLY A 27 13.16 5.55 6.84
N ARG A 28 13.34 4.31 7.29
CA ARG A 28 12.60 3.13 6.83
C ARG A 28 11.08 3.24 6.97
N ASN A 29 10.58 3.83 8.05
CA ASN A 29 9.13 3.98 8.24
C ASN A 29 8.55 4.97 7.24
N ASN A 30 9.29 6.04 6.92
CA ASN A 30 8.90 6.98 5.87
C ASN A 30 8.90 6.32 4.49
N LEU A 31 9.89 5.47 4.19
CA LEU A 31 9.93 4.71 2.94
C LEU A 31 8.72 3.77 2.82
N SER A 32 8.42 3.00 3.87
CA SER A 32 7.25 2.12 3.92
C SER A 32 5.95 2.89 3.63
N GLN A 33 5.75 4.00 4.33
CA GLN A 33 4.58 4.87 4.14
C GLN A 33 4.50 5.42 2.71
N ALA A 34 5.62 5.90 2.17
CA ALA A 34 5.67 6.45 0.81
C ALA A 34 5.32 5.39 -0.26
N ILE A 35 5.82 4.16 -0.11
CA ILE A 35 5.52 3.05 -1.03
C ILE A 35 4.03 2.70 -0.97
N VAL A 36 3.47 2.56 0.24
CA VAL A 36 2.04 2.27 0.43
C VAL A 36 1.17 3.37 -0.18
N ASN A 37 1.49 4.64 0.09
CA ASN A 37 0.79 5.78 -0.51
C ASN A 37 0.83 5.73 -2.04
N ARG A 38 1.99 5.40 -2.62
CA ARG A 38 2.11 5.29 -4.08
C ARG A 38 1.31 4.13 -4.66
N PHE A 39 1.26 2.97 -3.99
CA PHE A 39 0.44 1.84 -4.44
C PHE A 39 -1.04 2.19 -4.52
N TYR A 40 -1.57 2.91 -3.51
CA TYR A 40 -2.98 3.28 -3.44
C TYR A 40 -3.35 4.54 -4.24
N THR A 41 -2.38 5.27 -4.79
CA THR A 41 -2.64 6.41 -5.68
C THR A 41 -2.75 5.94 -7.12
N ARG A 42 -3.75 6.39 -7.89
CA ARG A 42 -3.87 6.01 -9.30
C ARG A 42 -2.80 6.74 -10.12
N ARG A 43 -2.12 6.02 -11.02
CA ARG A 43 -1.13 6.66 -11.91
C ARG A 43 -1.77 7.80 -12.70
N GLY A 44 -1.23 9.01 -12.56
CA GLY A 44 -1.73 10.23 -13.22
C GLY A 44 -2.71 11.06 -12.39
N GLU A 45 -3.13 10.59 -11.21
CA GLU A 45 -4.04 11.32 -10.32
C GLU A 45 -3.47 12.68 -9.88
N LEU A 46 -2.15 12.74 -9.67
CA LEU A 46 -1.44 13.94 -9.24
C LEU A 46 -0.89 14.77 -10.41
N THR A 47 -1.36 14.55 -11.65
CA THR A 47 -0.90 15.31 -12.82
C THR A 47 -1.06 16.82 -12.64
N LYS A 48 -2.18 17.26 -12.07
CA LYS A 48 -2.45 18.69 -11.81
C LYS A 48 -1.50 19.32 -10.80
N LEU A 49 -0.84 18.51 -9.98
CA LEU A 49 0.17 18.93 -9.00
C LEU A 49 1.61 18.77 -9.54
N GLY A 50 1.78 18.45 -10.82
CA GLY A 50 3.10 18.28 -11.44
C GLY A 50 3.70 16.87 -11.29
N HIS A 51 2.92 15.88 -10.84
CA HIS A 51 3.38 14.51 -10.63
C HIS A 51 2.62 13.49 -11.51
N PRO A 52 2.74 13.55 -12.85
CA PRO A 52 1.95 12.72 -13.76
C PRO A 52 2.28 11.22 -13.72
N SER A 53 3.52 10.86 -13.36
CA SER A 53 3.94 9.46 -13.26
C SER A 53 3.69 8.84 -11.89
N TYR A 54 3.34 9.65 -10.87
CA TYR A 54 3.13 9.17 -9.52
C TYR A 54 1.87 8.31 -9.42
N GLY A 55 1.99 7.24 -8.62
CA GLY A 55 0.94 6.27 -8.38
C GLY A 55 1.27 4.91 -8.99
N SER A 56 0.30 4.01 -8.97
CA SER A 56 0.40 2.68 -9.53
C SER A 56 -0.72 2.40 -10.52
N ARG A 57 -0.58 1.31 -11.26
CA ARG A 57 -1.61 0.75 -12.14
C ARG A 57 -2.42 -0.35 -11.46
N LEU A 58 -2.23 -0.58 -10.15
CA LEU A 58 -2.88 -1.67 -9.42
C LEU A 58 -4.41 -1.53 -9.39
N TYR A 59 -4.93 -0.30 -9.46
CA TYR A 59 -6.36 -0.03 -9.56
C TYR A 59 -7.01 -0.63 -10.83
N LEU A 60 -6.23 -0.92 -11.88
CA LEU A 60 -6.74 -1.57 -13.10
C LEU A 60 -7.08 -3.04 -12.88
N LEU A 61 -6.71 -3.63 -11.75
CA LEU A 61 -7.01 -5.01 -11.40
C LEU A 61 -8.30 -5.14 -10.58
N MET A 62 -8.94 -4.03 -10.23
CA MET A 62 -10.24 -4.05 -9.55
C MET A 62 -11.30 -4.66 -10.48
N GLY A 63 -12.01 -5.68 -9.99
CA GLY A 63 -12.98 -6.48 -10.75
C GLY A 63 -12.41 -7.74 -11.40
N GLU A 64 -11.09 -7.98 -11.36
CA GLU A 64 -10.46 -9.12 -12.01
C GLU A 64 -10.47 -10.41 -11.16
N PRO A 65 -10.60 -11.61 -11.74
CA PRO A 65 -10.48 -12.85 -10.97
C PRO A 65 -9.07 -13.04 -10.40
N ASN A 66 -8.94 -13.54 -9.16
CA ASN A 66 -7.64 -13.92 -8.56
C ASN A 66 -7.06 -15.20 -9.19
N ASN A 67 -6.49 -15.07 -10.38
CA ASN A 67 -5.85 -16.16 -11.11
C ASN A 67 -4.36 -15.86 -11.38
N ILE A 68 -3.68 -16.75 -12.10
CA ILE A 68 -2.25 -16.61 -12.41
C ILE A 68 -1.98 -15.37 -13.27
N ARG A 69 -2.85 -15.08 -14.25
CA ARG A 69 -2.72 -13.91 -15.13
C ARG A 69 -2.79 -12.61 -14.34
N THR A 70 -3.80 -12.45 -13.48
CA THR A 70 -4.00 -11.26 -12.65
C THR A 70 -2.82 -11.05 -11.70
N ARG A 71 -2.31 -12.14 -11.09
CA ARG A 71 -1.11 -12.08 -10.24
C ARG A 71 0.14 -11.65 -11.00
N LYS A 72 0.31 -12.08 -12.24
CA LYS A 72 1.44 -11.64 -13.08
C LYS A 72 1.32 -10.18 -13.50
N LEU A 73 0.11 -9.68 -13.76
CA LEU A 73 -0.12 -8.25 -13.97
C LEU A 73 0.14 -7.44 -12.70
N ALA A 74 -0.30 -7.93 -11.54
CA ALA A 74 0.00 -7.31 -10.24
C ALA A 74 1.51 -7.22 -10.00
N GLU A 75 2.25 -8.31 -10.27
CA GLU A 75 3.71 -8.33 -10.14
C GLU A 75 4.36 -7.28 -11.05
N LEU A 76 3.94 -7.20 -12.32
CA LEU A 76 4.42 -6.21 -13.26
C LEU A 76 4.16 -4.78 -12.77
N TYR A 77 2.94 -4.49 -12.32
CA TYR A 77 2.55 -3.15 -11.85
C TYR A 77 3.25 -2.77 -10.53
N ILE A 78 3.47 -3.71 -9.62
CA ILE A 78 4.26 -3.50 -8.41
C ILE A 78 5.69 -3.13 -8.79
N ARG A 79 6.34 -3.91 -9.67
CA ARG A 79 7.72 -3.64 -10.12
C ARG A 79 7.83 -2.30 -10.85
N GLU A 80 6.91 -1.97 -11.74
CA GLU A 80 6.85 -0.68 -12.44
C GLU A 80 6.74 0.50 -11.45
N CYS A 81 5.90 0.35 -10.42
CA CYS A 81 5.69 1.36 -9.39
C CYS A 81 6.94 1.56 -8.50
N LEU A 82 7.55 0.46 -8.06
CA LEU A 82 8.73 0.46 -7.20
C LEU A 82 10.00 0.92 -7.93
N ALA A 83 10.10 0.71 -9.24
CA ALA A 83 11.22 1.20 -10.04
C ALA A 83 11.37 2.73 -10.04
N GLN A 84 10.29 3.46 -9.73
CA GLN A 84 10.30 4.91 -9.58
C GLN A 84 10.71 5.40 -8.19
N GLU A 85 11.07 4.51 -7.26
CA GLU A 85 11.46 4.85 -5.88
C GLU A 85 12.97 4.62 -5.71
N SER A 86 13.75 5.70 -5.78
CA SER A 86 15.22 5.66 -5.77
C SER A 86 15.84 5.19 -4.45
N ARG A 87 15.05 5.19 -3.36
CA ARG A 87 15.49 4.70 -2.05
C ARG A 87 15.49 3.18 -1.95
N ILE A 88 15.00 2.46 -2.96
CA ILE A 88 15.03 0.99 -3.02
C ILE A 88 16.27 0.56 -3.81
N ALA A 89 17.12 -0.26 -3.18
CA ALA A 89 18.27 -0.87 -3.84
C ALA A 89 17.87 -2.10 -4.66
N GLU A 90 17.03 -2.97 -4.09
CA GLU A 90 16.64 -4.23 -4.71
C GLU A 90 15.24 -4.68 -4.26
N ILE A 91 14.48 -5.29 -5.18
CA ILE A 91 13.24 -6.02 -4.86
C ILE A 91 13.58 -7.50 -4.74
N LYS A 92 13.73 -8.00 -3.51
CA LYS A 92 14.12 -9.38 -3.22
C LYS A 92 13.01 -10.39 -3.52
N GLU A 93 11.77 -10.07 -3.16
CA GLU A 93 10.65 -10.98 -3.35
C GLU A 93 9.31 -10.25 -3.52
N ILE A 94 8.43 -10.82 -4.36
CA ILE A 94 7.00 -10.50 -4.41
C ILE A 94 6.25 -11.83 -4.34
N ARG A 95 5.57 -12.09 -3.22
CA ARG A 95 4.83 -13.31 -2.96
C ARG A 95 3.34 -13.02 -2.91
N PHE A 96 2.56 -13.76 -3.67
CA PHE A 96 1.10 -13.71 -3.63
C PHE A 96 0.55 -14.88 -2.84
N GLU A 97 -0.39 -14.62 -1.94
CA GLU A 97 -1.12 -15.67 -1.27
C GLU A 97 -2.12 -16.35 -2.23
N PRO A 98 -2.47 -17.62 -1.99
CA PRO A 98 -3.58 -18.26 -2.69
C PRO A 98 -4.91 -17.53 -2.37
N PRO A 99 -5.91 -17.61 -3.26
CA PRO A 99 -7.23 -17.03 -2.99
C PRO A 99 -7.81 -17.58 -1.68
N SER A 100 -8.35 -16.69 -0.85
CA SER A 100 -8.97 -17.11 0.41
C SER A 100 -10.17 -18.01 0.17
N ARG A 101 -10.37 -19.00 1.05
CA ARG A 101 -11.58 -19.83 1.08
C ARG A 101 -12.76 -19.08 1.70
N ASP A 102 -12.47 -18.06 2.49
CA ASP A 102 -13.43 -17.13 3.07
C ASP A 102 -14.09 -16.30 1.95
N LEU A 103 -15.42 -16.29 1.89
CA LEU A 103 -16.20 -15.63 0.86
C LEU A 103 -15.93 -14.12 0.85
N ASP A 104 -15.77 -13.51 2.02
CA ASP A 104 -15.59 -12.06 2.16
C ASP A 104 -14.20 -11.61 1.69
N LYS A 105 -13.22 -12.53 1.63
CA LYS A 105 -11.83 -12.25 1.26
C LYS A 105 -11.42 -12.87 -0.07
N ARG A 106 -12.37 -13.51 -0.78
CA ARG A 106 -12.08 -14.21 -2.04
C ARG A 106 -11.60 -13.26 -3.13
N ASN A 107 -12.09 -12.03 -3.11
CA ASN A 107 -11.73 -10.98 -4.06
C ASN A 107 -10.56 -10.12 -3.56
N VAL A 108 -9.83 -10.55 -2.53
CA VAL A 108 -8.66 -9.83 -2.03
C VAL A 108 -7.40 -10.53 -2.51
N LEU A 109 -6.53 -9.78 -3.19
CA LEU A 109 -5.17 -10.20 -3.47
C LEU A 109 -4.26 -9.76 -2.33
N LEU A 110 -3.87 -10.71 -1.50
CA LEU A 110 -2.86 -10.51 -0.46
C LEU A 110 -1.49 -10.74 -1.04
N THR A 111 -0.62 -9.74 -0.89
CA THR A 111 0.74 -9.74 -1.42
C THR A 111 1.72 -9.34 -0.34
N THR A 112 2.82 -10.08 -0.23
CA THR A 112 3.98 -9.72 0.58
C THR A 112 5.12 -9.32 -0.34
N ILE A 113 5.69 -8.15 -0.12
CA ILE A 113 6.82 -7.61 -0.88
C ILE A 113 8.00 -7.48 0.07
N ILE A 114 9.15 -8.03 -0.30
CA ILE A 114 10.40 -7.90 0.44
C ILE A 114 11.38 -7.14 -0.44
N LEU A 115 11.93 -6.05 0.09
CA LEU A 115 12.86 -5.18 -0.62
C LEU A 115 13.99 -4.72 0.28
N GLN A 116 15.10 -4.32 -0.29
CA GLN A 116 16.23 -3.75 0.42
C GLN A 116 16.31 -2.23 0.17
N PRO A 117 16.28 -1.38 1.21
CA PRO A 117 16.55 0.05 1.06
C PRO A 117 18.03 0.32 0.75
N VAL A 118 18.32 1.43 0.07
CA VAL A 118 19.70 1.89 -0.19
C VAL A 118 20.38 2.24 1.13
N GLY A 119 21.58 1.69 1.34
CA GLY A 119 22.40 1.97 2.53
C GLY A 119 21.92 1.30 3.81
N GLU A 120 20.85 0.50 3.77
CA GLU A 120 20.38 -0.30 4.90
C GLU A 120 20.55 -1.80 4.63
N PRO A 121 21.13 -2.57 5.57
CA PRO A 121 21.27 -4.02 5.40
C PRO A 121 19.98 -4.80 5.67
N THR A 122 19.00 -4.16 6.33
CA THR A 122 17.77 -4.81 6.80
C THR A 122 16.65 -4.70 5.78
N ASP A 123 16.08 -5.84 5.40
CA ASP A 123 14.99 -5.90 4.41
C ASP A 123 13.70 -5.32 4.92
N LEU A 124 13.02 -4.52 4.10
CA LEU A 124 11.68 -3.98 4.32
C LEU A 124 10.61 -4.93 3.80
N ASN A 125 9.71 -5.32 4.69
CA ASN A 125 8.52 -6.10 4.37
C ASN A 125 7.32 -5.15 4.24
N ILE A 126 6.60 -5.27 3.13
CA ILE A 126 5.36 -4.55 2.87
C ILE A 126 4.25 -5.56 2.59
N GLN A 127 3.17 -5.47 3.36
CA GLN A 127 1.94 -6.19 3.09
C GLN A 127 0.98 -5.29 2.33
N LEU A 128 0.44 -5.83 1.24
CA LEU A 128 -0.47 -5.13 0.36
C LEU A 128 -1.72 -5.97 0.16
N ALA A 129 -2.88 -5.35 0.38
CA ALA A 129 -4.19 -5.93 0.10
C ALA A 129 -4.87 -5.09 -0.98
N ILE A 130 -5.21 -5.74 -2.10
CA ILE A 130 -5.91 -5.11 -3.22
C ILE A 130 -7.23 -5.83 -3.42
N ASN A 131 -8.30 -5.06 -3.51
CA ASN A 131 -9.58 -5.58 -3.96
C ASN A 131 -9.49 -5.80 -5.47
N LEU A 132 -9.57 -7.05 -5.85
CA LEU A 132 -9.82 -7.49 -7.19
C LEU A 132 -11.32 -7.53 -7.47
#